data_AF-A0A352IZR0-F1
#
_entry.id   AF-A0A352IZR0-F1
#
_cell.length_a   1.000
_cell.length_b   1.000
_cell.length_c   1.000
_cell.angle_alpha   90.00
_cell.angle_beta   90.00
_cell.angle_gamma   90.00
#
_symmetry.space_group_name_H-M   'P 1'
#
loop_
_entity.id
_entity.type
_entity.pdbx_description
1 polymer ?
#
loop_
_entity_poly.entity_id
_entity_poly.type
_entity_poly.pdbx_seq_one_letter_code
_entity_poly.pdbx_strand_id
1 'polypeptide(L)'
;MTARRLMALILAFLAAPTATADIGSRIWATGGVTTIEGSAGGGLVPWALLGSYASDEEWGGTLALSRAEVDDYSLSVTGAGLNWNNRLEITVARQTLDLDSLVFTL
;
A
#
# COMPACT_ATOMS: atom_id res chain seq x y z
N MET A 1 -9.59 -0.04 -27.86
CA MET A 1 -10.18 -0.83 -26.74
C MET A 1 -9.81 -0.27 -25.37
N THR A 2 -8.64 0.35 -25.21
CA THR A 2 -8.16 1.02 -23.99
C THR A 2 -8.99 2.24 -23.57
N ALA A 3 -9.35 3.13 -24.51
CA ALA A 3 -10.11 4.35 -24.21
C ALA A 3 -11.50 4.08 -23.59
N ARG A 4 -12.22 3.05 -24.07
CA ARG A 4 -13.52 2.64 -23.50
C ARG A 4 -13.38 2.09 -22.08
N ARG A 5 -12.31 1.35 -21.79
CA ARG A 5 -12.02 0.83 -20.44
C ARG A 5 -11.64 1.97 -19.49
N LEU A 6 -10.82 2.91 -19.96
CA LEU A 6 -10.44 4.10 -19.18
C LEU A 6 -11.68 4.93 -18.83
N MET A 7 -12.56 5.17 -19.81
CA MET A 7 -13.79 5.91 -19.59
C MET A 7 -14.74 5.20 -18.62
N ALA A 8 -14.85 3.87 -18.71
CA ALA A 8 -15.63 3.09 -17.75
C ALA A 8 -15.06 3.16 -16.32
N LEU A 9 -13.73 3.13 -16.16
CA LEU A 9 -13.08 3.28 -14.85
C LEU A 9 -13.29 4.67 -14.26
N ILE A 10 -13.16 5.71 -15.08
CA ILE A 10 -13.42 7.10 -14.66
C ILE A 10 -14.89 7.24 -14.23
N LEU A 11 -15.84 6.74 -15.03
CA LEU A 11 -17.26 6.75 -14.67
C LEU A 11 -17.54 5.99 -13.38
N ALA A 12 -16.92 4.82 -13.18
CA ALA A 12 -17.06 4.06 -11.94
C ALA A 12 -16.47 4.81 -10.73
N PHE A 13 -15.35 5.50 -10.90
CA PHE A 13 -14.73 6.31 -9.85
C PHE A 13 -15.60 7.52 -9.48
N LEU A 14 -16.16 8.22 -10.47
CA LEU A 14 -17.07 9.34 -10.23
C LEU A 14 -18.42 8.90 -9.64
N ALA A 15 -18.86 7.67 -9.93
CA ALA A 15 -20.10 7.11 -9.38
C ALA A 15 -19.93 6.47 -8.00
N ALA A 16 -18.71 6.40 -7.47
CA ALA A 16 -18.46 5.83 -6.16
C ALA A 16 -19.12 6.69 -5.06
N PRO A 17 -19.78 6.09 -4.05
CA PRO A 17 -20.35 6.83 -2.94
C PRO A 17 -19.24 7.56 -2.16
N THR A 18 -19.56 8.75 -1.64
CA THR A 18 -18.62 9.48 -0.78
C THR A 18 -18.44 8.71 0.53
N ALA A 19 -17.20 8.36 0.83
CA ALA A 19 -16.85 7.78 2.12
C ALA A 19 -17.04 8.84 3.21
N THR A 20 -17.88 8.54 4.21
CA THR A 20 -18.06 9.36 5.41
C THR A 20 -17.39 8.67 6.57
N ALA A 21 -16.58 9.40 7.32
CA ALA A 21 -15.99 8.93 8.56
C ALA A 21 -16.81 9.46 9.73
N ASP A 22 -17.03 8.63 10.75
CA ASP A 22 -17.74 9.05 11.96
C ASP A 22 -16.92 10.06 12.77
N ILE A 23 -17.61 10.83 13.63
CA ILE A 23 -16.94 11.75 14.56
C ILE A 23 -16.03 10.94 15.48
N GLY A 24 -14.74 11.31 15.50
CA GLY A 24 -13.72 10.56 16.26
C GLY A 24 -12.98 9.51 15.44
N SER A 25 -13.29 9.38 14.14
CA SER A 25 -12.51 8.55 13.22
C SER A 25 -11.03 8.95 13.23
N ARG A 26 -10.19 7.91 13.14
CA ARG A 26 -8.74 8.03 13.06
C ARG A 26 -8.24 8.04 11.62
N ILE A 27 -9.11 7.84 10.63
CA ILE A 27 -8.76 7.80 9.20
C ILE A 27 -8.59 9.22 8.66
N TRP A 28 -7.40 9.78 8.82
CA TRP A 28 -7.06 11.10 8.27
C TRP A 28 -6.33 10.98 6.93
N ALA A 29 -5.65 9.85 6.72
CA ALA A 29 -4.96 9.47 5.51
C ALA A 29 -4.78 7.94 5.49
N THR A 30 -4.10 7.41 4.48
CA THR A 30 -3.62 6.02 4.54
C THR A 30 -2.48 5.91 5.56
N GLY A 31 -2.34 4.77 6.24
CA GLY A 31 -1.16 4.43 7.05
C GLY A 31 0.08 4.13 6.19
N GLY A 32 0.27 4.86 5.09
CA GLY A 32 1.12 4.51 3.95
C GLY A 32 2.62 4.46 4.21
N VAL A 33 3.05 4.68 5.44
CA VAL A 33 4.44 4.49 5.85
C VAL A 33 4.58 3.09 6.44
N THR A 34 5.32 2.24 5.75
CA THR A 34 5.63 0.88 6.19
C THR A 34 7.13 0.68 6.28
N THR A 35 7.53 -0.24 7.15
CA THR A 35 8.93 -0.68 7.23
C THR A 35 9.23 -1.68 6.11
N ILE A 36 10.49 -1.75 5.67
CA ILE A 36 10.94 -2.74 4.68
C ILE A 36 10.67 -4.19 5.14
N GLU A 37 10.80 -4.43 6.45
CA GLU A 37 10.53 -5.73 7.06
C GLU A 37 9.04 -6.07 7.08
N GLY A 38 8.15 -5.09 6.94
CA GLY A 38 6.69 -5.25 6.86
C GLY A 38 6.00 -5.45 8.20
N SER A 39 6.42 -4.75 9.25
CA SER A 39 5.76 -4.79 10.57
C SER A 39 4.29 -4.32 10.55
N ALA A 40 3.87 -3.67 9.47
CA ALA A 40 2.49 -3.27 9.18
C ALA A 40 1.87 -4.09 8.01
N GLY A 41 2.40 -5.27 7.73
CA GLY A 41 1.89 -6.23 6.73
C GLY A 41 2.72 -6.29 5.45
N GLY A 42 2.59 -7.40 4.72
CA GLY A 42 3.14 -7.60 3.37
C GLY A 42 4.65 -7.82 3.26
N GLY A 43 5.41 -7.86 4.36
CA GLY A 43 6.87 -8.01 4.33
C GLY A 43 7.40 -9.36 4.80
N LEU A 44 8.64 -9.33 5.30
CA LEU A 44 9.43 -10.49 5.71
C LEU A 44 9.06 -11.01 7.11
N VAL A 45 8.53 -10.15 7.97
CA VAL A 45 8.17 -10.55 9.33
C VAL A 45 6.93 -11.45 9.32
N PRO A 46 6.95 -12.57 10.07
CA PRO A 46 5.83 -13.52 10.09
C PRO A 46 4.61 -13.01 10.88
N TRP A 47 4.78 -11.94 11.67
CA TRP A 47 3.73 -11.29 12.44
C TRP A 47 3.73 -9.80 12.14
N ALA A 48 2.54 -9.23 11.92
CA ALA A 48 2.36 -7.83 11.59
C ALA A 48 1.19 -7.23 12.35
N LEU A 49 1.29 -5.95 12.65
CA LEU A 49 0.17 -5.13 13.14
C LEU A 49 -0.74 -4.76 11.97
N LEU A 50 -1.98 -4.38 12.30
CA LEU A 50 -2.90 -3.77 11.33
C LEU A 50 -2.36 -2.39 10.94
N GLY A 51 -2.12 -2.18 9.65
CA GLY A 51 -1.45 -0.99 9.12
C GLY A 51 -2.37 0.20 8.83
N SER A 52 -3.70 0.00 8.85
CA SER A 52 -4.65 1.09 8.62
C SER A 52 -4.95 1.92 9.86
N TYR A 53 -5.50 3.12 9.68
CA TYR A 53 -6.04 3.93 10.77
C TYR A 53 -7.53 3.68 11.05
N ALA A 54 -8.13 2.61 10.51
CA ALA A 54 -9.53 2.30 10.75
C ALA A 54 -9.79 1.87 12.20
N SER A 55 -10.93 2.33 12.72
CA SER A 55 -11.50 1.89 13.99
C SER A 55 -12.29 0.58 13.82
N ASP A 56 -12.89 0.10 14.90
CA ASP A 56 -13.54 -1.20 15.03
C ASP A 56 -14.81 -1.40 14.18
N GLU A 57 -15.48 -0.33 13.75
CA GLU A 57 -16.57 -0.39 12.76
C GLU A 57 -16.19 0.14 11.37
N GLU A 58 -14.92 0.50 11.15
CA GLU A 58 -14.48 1.17 9.93
C GLU A 58 -13.73 0.22 8.98
N TRP A 59 -13.78 0.55 7.69
CA TRP A 59 -12.93 -0.07 6.67
C TRP A 59 -11.74 0.83 6.42
N GLY A 60 -10.54 0.25 6.36
CA GLY A 60 -9.29 0.98 6.18
C GLY A 60 -8.59 0.55 4.90
N GLY A 61 -8.02 1.51 4.19
CA GLY A 61 -7.15 1.25 3.04
C GLY A 61 -5.74 1.76 3.31
N THR A 62 -4.73 0.99 2.89
CA THR A 62 -3.33 1.43 2.91
C THR A 62 -2.71 1.31 1.53
N LEU A 63 -1.89 2.29 1.19
CA LEU A 63 -1.03 2.31 0.00
C LEU A 63 0.33 2.79 0.44
N ALA A 64 1.37 2.05 0.11
CA ALA A 64 2.75 2.35 0.46
C ALA A 64 3.63 2.30 -0.81
N LEU A 65 4.38 3.37 -1.04
CA LEU A 65 5.36 3.48 -2.12
C LEU A 65 6.65 3.98 -1.51
N SER A 66 7.69 3.14 -1.55
CA SER A 66 8.99 3.45 -0.97
C SER A 66 10.09 3.23 -1.97
N ARG A 67 11.09 4.11 -1.96
CA ARG A 67 12.33 3.97 -2.73
C ARG A 67 13.50 4.30 -1.81
N ALA A 68 14.50 3.42 -1.82
CA ALA A 68 15.79 3.65 -1.19
C ALA A 68 16.88 3.41 -2.24
N GLU A 69 17.86 4.29 -2.29
CA GLU A 69 18.94 4.26 -3.29
C GLU A 69 20.27 4.46 -2.57
N VAL A 70 21.22 3.58 -2.87
CA VAL A 70 22.62 3.65 -2.45
C VAL A 70 23.50 3.45 -3.69
N ASP A 71 24.81 3.68 -3.57
CA ASP A 71 25.71 3.77 -4.73
C ASP A 71 25.64 2.57 -5.70
N ASP A 72 25.44 1.35 -5.17
CA ASP A 72 25.47 0.11 -5.94
C ASP A 72 24.10 -0.61 -6.02
N TYR A 73 23.09 -0.12 -5.29
CA TYR A 73 21.81 -0.80 -5.14
C TYR A 73 20.65 0.17 -5.06
N SER A 74 19.52 -0.24 -5.65
CA SER A 74 18.26 0.45 -5.46
C SER A 74 17.17 -0.53 -5.03
N LEU A 75 16.34 -0.09 -4.10
CA LEU A 75 15.20 -0.84 -3.61
C LEU A 75 13.92 -0.06 -3.86
N SER A 76 12.98 -0.69 -4.55
CA SER A 76 11.62 -0.19 -4.72
C SER A 76 10.63 -1.12 -4.05
N VAL A 77 9.70 -0.55 -3.28
CA VAL A 77 8.62 -1.29 -2.63
C VAL A 77 7.28 -0.64 -2.95
N THR A 78 6.35 -1.46 -3.43
CA THR A 78 4.95 -1.09 -3.63
C THR A 78 4.08 -2.02 -2.81
N GLY A 79 3.23 -1.44 -1.97
CA GLY A 79 2.33 -2.19 -1.10
C GLY A 79 0.92 -1.62 -1.10
N ALA A 80 -0.06 -2.50 -0.90
CA ALA A 80 -1.45 -2.14 -0.69
C ALA A 80 -2.08 -3.06 0.36
N GLY A 81 -3.05 -2.54 1.09
CA GLY A 81 -3.75 -3.28 2.12
C GLY A 81 -5.20 -2.83 2.27
N LEU A 82 -6.03 -3.76 2.72
CA LEU A 82 -7.41 -3.50 3.12
C LEU A 82 -7.66 -4.11 4.48
N ASN A 83 -8.14 -3.26 5.40
CA ASN A 83 -8.53 -3.59 6.75
C ASN A 83 -10.04 -3.58 6.88
N TRP A 84 -10.58 -4.58 7.55
CA TRP A 84 -12.00 -4.67 7.86
C TRP A 84 -12.22 -4.71 9.38
N ASN A 85 -12.90 -3.68 9.89
CA ASN A 85 -13.42 -3.59 11.26
C ASN A 85 -12.36 -3.83 12.34
N ASN A 86 -11.09 -3.49 12.04
CA ASN A 86 -9.97 -3.75 12.95
C ASN A 86 -9.87 -5.26 13.37
N ARG A 87 -10.29 -6.19 12.49
CA ARG A 87 -10.29 -7.65 12.73
C ARG A 87 -9.44 -8.41 11.73
N LEU A 88 -9.62 -8.13 10.45
CA LEU A 88 -8.93 -8.82 9.37
C LEU A 88 -8.27 -7.80 8.46
N GLU A 89 -7.02 -8.06 8.11
CA GLU A 89 -6.31 -7.25 7.12
C GLU A 89 -5.63 -8.16 6.10
N ILE A 90 -5.83 -7.81 4.84
CA ILE A 90 -5.18 -8.48 3.72
C ILE A 90 -4.23 -7.47 3.10
N THR A 91 -2.97 -7.84 3.01
CA THR A 91 -1.92 -7.02 2.43
C THR A 91 -1.20 -7.75 1.31
N VAL A 92 -0.76 -6.97 0.33
CA VAL A 92 0.13 -7.43 -0.73
C VAL A 92 1.23 -6.40 -0.89
N ALA A 93 2.47 -6.87 -0.98
CA ALA A 93 3.59 -6.02 -1.33
C ALA A 93 4.50 -6.70 -2.35
N ARG A 94 5.12 -5.87 -3.19
CA ARG A 94 6.17 -6.27 -4.11
C ARG A 94 7.41 -5.46 -3.79
N GLN A 95 8.50 -6.15 -3.50
CA GLN A 95 9.81 -5.58 -3.30
C GLN A 95 10.68 -5.93 -4.51
N THR A 96 11.45 -4.98 -5.02
CA THR A 96 12.40 -5.19 -6.11
C THR A 96 13.70 -4.53 -5.70
N LEU A 97 14.72 -5.37 -5.49
CA LEU A 97 16.09 -4.97 -5.21
C LEU A 97 16.87 -5.11 -6.51
N ASP A 98 17.38 -4.00 -7.02
CA ASP A 98 18.18 -3.92 -8.22
C ASP A 98 19.66 -3.70 -7.85
N LEU A 99 20.54 -4.24 -8.69
CA LEU A 99 22.00 -4.09 -8.63
C LEU A 99 22.40 -3.07 -9.70
N ASP A 100 22.73 -1.86 -9.30
CA ASP A 100 22.99 -0.77 -10.23
C ASP A 100 24.43 -0.83 -10.78
N SER A 101 25.36 -1.45 -10.05
CA SER A 101 26.76 -1.63 -10.44
C SER A 101 27.14 -3.09 -10.74
N LEU A 102 26.40 -3.76 -11.61
CA LEU A 102 26.90 -4.99 -12.26
C LEU A 102 27.85 -4.62 -13.41
N VAL A 103 29.00 -4.04 -13.08
CA VAL A 103 30.13 -3.90 -14.03
C VAL A 103 30.88 -5.23 -14.06
N PHE A 104 30.38 -6.19 -14.84
CA PHE A 104 31.28 -7.16 -15.48
C PHE A 104 31.73 -6.53 -16.81
N THR A 105 32.72 -5.63 -16.74
CA THR A 105 33.54 -5.35 -17.91
C THR A 105 34.40 -6.59 -18.15
N LEU A 106 33.94 -7.45 -19.07
CA LEU A 106 34.81 -8.41 -19.74
C LEU A 106 35.56 -7.71 -20.88
#